data_AF-A0A9K3HID8-F1
#
_entry.id   AF-A0A9K3HID8-F1
#
_cell.length_a   1.000
_cell.length_b   1.000
_cell.length_c   1.000
_cell.angle_alpha   90.00
_cell.angle_beta   90.00
_cell.angle_gamma   90.00
#
_symmetry.space_group_name_H-M   'P 1'
#
loop_
_entity.id
_entity.type
_entity.pdbx_description
1 polymer ?
#
loop_
_entity_poly.entity_id
_entity_poly.type
_entity_poly.pdbx_seq_one_letter_code
_entity_poly.pdbx_strand_id
1 'polypeptide(L)'
;MVTVNGKFPGPHIVAREGDRLLIKVNNHVSNNITIHWHGIRLLRSGWADGPAYITQCPIQTGQSYVYNYTVVGQRGTLFWHAHISWLRASLYGPLIILPKLNVPYPFTKPYKELPILFGKITSL
;
A
#
# COMPACT_ATOMS: atom_id res chain seq x y z
N MET A 1 -7.50 -1.73 17.73
CA MET A 1 -6.59 -1.83 16.56
C MET A 1 -7.40 -1.54 15.30
N VAL A 2 -6.87 -0.75 14.36
CA VAL A 2 -7.52 -0.52 13.06
C VAL A 2 -6.91 -1.47 12.04
N THR A 3 -7.73 -2.11 11.21
CA THR A 3 -7.28 -3.13 10.25
C THR A 3 -7.86 -2.88 8.86
N VAL A 4 -7.29 -3.53 7.85
CA VAL A 4 -7.86 -3.56 6.50
C VAL A 4 -8.53 -4.92 6.31
N ASN A 5 -9.83 -4.89 6.02
CA ASN A 5 -10.64 -6.10 5.79
C ASN A 5 -10.53 -7.14 6.93
N GLY A 6 -10.42 -6.68 8.18
CA GLY A 6 -10.30 -7.55 9.35
C GLY A 6 -8.96 -8.27 9.49
N LYS A 7 -7.94 -7.93 8.68
CA LYS A 7 -6.63 -8.59 8.68
C LYS A 7 -5.52 -7.71 9.26
N PHE A 8 -4.64 -8.34 10.02
CA PHE A 8 -3.40 -7.74 10.55
C PHE A 8 -2.23 -8.74 10.46
N PRO A 9 -1.10 -8.39 9.81
CA PRO A 9 -0.94 -7.24 8.91
C PRO A 9 -1.99 -7.23 7.79
N GLY A 10 -2.17 -6.09 7.15
CA GLY A 10 -3.13 -5.94 6.06
C GLY A 10 -2.81 -6.84 4.86
N PRO A 11 -3.77 -6.99 3.92
CA PRO A 11 -3.61 -7.87 2.77
C PRO A 11 -2.42 -7.49 1.89
N HIS A 12 -1.86 -8.49 1.24
CA HIS A 12 -0.79 -8.30 0.26
C HIS A 12 -1.37 -7.66 -1.00
N ILE A 13 -0.70 -6.64 -1.50
CA ILE A 13 -0.93 -6.12 -2.85
C ILE A 13 0.17 -6.71 -3.74
N VAL A 14 -0.23 -7.40 -4.80
CA VAL A 14 0.70 -7.96 -5.79
C VAL A 14 0.34 -7.37 -7.14
N ALA A 15 1.31 -6.75 -7.79
CA ALA A 15 1.21 -6.19 -9.13
C ALA A 15 2.47 -6.55 -9.93
N ARG A 16 2.46 -6.31 -11.24
CA ARG A 16 3.64 -6.34 -12.10
C ARG A 16 4.08 -4.93 -12.44
N GLU A 17 5.35 -4.79 -12.78
CA GLU A 17 5.84 -3.57 -13.42
C GLU A 17 5.00 -3.24 -14.67
N GLY A 18 4.49 -2.00 -14.74
CA GLY A 18 3.61 -1.52 -15.80
C GLY A 18 2.11 -1.65 -15.50
N ASP A 19 1.71 -2.36 -14.46
CA ASP A 19 0.30 -2.47 -14.09
C ASP A 19 -0.27 -1.13 -13.61
N ARG A 20 -1.54 -0.89 -13.94
CA ARG A 20 -2.34 0.19 -13.39
C ARG A 20 -3.17 -0.33 -12.23
N LEU A 21 -2.91 0.19 -11.03
CA LEU A 21 -3.65 -0.18 -9.83
C LEU A 21 -4.80 0.79 -9.61
N LEU A 22 -5.97 0.23 -9.34
CA LEU A 22 -7.17 0.93 -8.91
C LEU A 22 -7.58 0.39 -7.54
N ILE A 23 -7.27 1.13 -6.48
CA ILE A 23 -7.50 0.69 -5.10
C ILE A 23 -8.54 1.60 -4.47
N LYS A 24 -9.76 1.10 -4.29
CA LYS A 24 -10.81 1.82 -3.57
C LYS A 24 -10.69 1.54 -2.08
N VAL A 25 -10.43 2.59 -1.29
CA VAL A 25 -10.43 2.53 0.17
C VAL A 25 -11.76 3.07 0.66
N ASN A 26 -12.52 2.25 1.37
CA ASN A 26 -13.75 2.65 2.06
C ASN A 26 -13.44 2.78 3.56
N ASN A 27 -13.63 3.97 4.12
CA ASN A 27 -13.34 4.20 5.53
C ASN A 27 -14.56 3.85 6.40
N HIS A 28 -14.51 2.68 7.04
CA HIS A 28 -15.55 2.20 7.96
C HIS A 28 -15.19 2.38 9.45
N VAL A 29 -14.13 3.13 9.76
CA VAL A 29 -13.72 3.39 11.15
C VAL A 29 -13.95 4.84 11.54
N SER A 30 -13.94 5.12 12.86
CA SER A 30 -14.21 6.46 13.39
C SER A 30 -13.11 7.49 13.14
N ASN A 31 -11.89 7.05 12.81
CA ASN A 31 -10.77 7.91 12.50
C ASN A 31 -10.76 8.32 11.02
N ASN A 32 -10.29 9.53 10.72
CA ASN A 32 -9.90 9.91 9.36
C ASN A 32 -8.69 9.08 8.91
N ILE A 33 -8.71 8.60 7.66
CA ILE A 33 -7.69 7.70 7.10
C ILE A 33 -7.10 8.27 5.80
N THR A 34 -5.81 8.05 5.58
CA THR A 34 -5.20 8.05 4.24
C THR A 34 -4.23 6.88 4.13
N ILE A 35 -4.01 6.36 2.93
CA ILE A 35 -3.08 5.26 2.66
C ILE A 35 -1.98 5.76 1.71
N HIS A 36 -0.74 5.44 2.04
CA HIS A 36 0.43 5.71 1.21
C HIS A 36 1.08 4.42 0.71
N TRP A 37 1.53 4.46 -0.53
CA TRP A 37 2.18 3.36 -1.24
C TRP A 37 3.70 3.52 -1.15
N HIS A 38 4.26 3.21 0.02
CA HIS A 38 5.65 3.49 0.35
C HIS A 38 6.63 2.96 -0.70
N GLY A 39 7.37 3.89 -1.30
CA GLY A 39 8.36 3.62 -2.32
C GLY A 39 7.83 3.61 -3.76
N ILE A 40 6.52 3.65 -4.02
CA ILE A 40 6.00 3.88 -5.37
C ILE A 40 6.29 5.32 -5.78
N ARG A 41 6.84 5.52 -6.98
CA ARG A 41 7.25 6.86 -7.47
C ARG A 41 6.09 7.80 -7.78
N LEU A 42 4.90 7.25 -8.05
CA LEU A 42 3.67 8.01 -8.34
C LEU A 42 3.85 9.10 -9.41
N LEU A 43 4.59 8.75 -10.46
CA LEU A 43 4.94 9.68 -11.53
C LEU A 43 3.68 10.24 -12.19
N ARG A 44 3.50 11.56 -12.11
CA ARG A 44 2.32 12.28 -12.62
C ARG A 44 0.99 11.82 -12.00
N SER A 45 1.02 11.19 -10.83
CA SER A 45 -0.16 10.71 -10.10
C SER A 45 -0.09 11.06 -8.61
N GLY A 46 0.44 12.25 -8.29
CA GLY A 46 0.71 12.69 -6.91
C GLY A 46 -0.55 12.77 -6.02
N TRP A 47 -1.74 12.96 -6.60
CA TRP A 47 -3.01 12.90 -5.87
C TRP A 47 -3.28 11.53 -5.23
N ALA A 48 -2.66 10.46 -5.74
CA ALA A 48 -2.77 9.11 -5.20
C ALA A 48 -1.67 8.76 -4.19
N ASP A 49 -0.89 9.74 -3.71
CA ASP A 49 0.26 9.46 -2.84
C ASP A 49 -0.11 9.11 -1.40
N GLY A 50 -1.08 9.80 -0.79
CA GLY A 50 -1.56 9.44 0.54
C GLY A 50 -1.18 10.33 1.72
N PRO A 51 -0.03 11.04 1.77
CA PRO A 51 0.29 11.92 2.89
C PRO A 51 -0.79 12.98 3.15
N ALA A 52 -1.48 12.84 4.28
CA ALA A 52 -2.59 13.70 4.65
C ALA A 52 -2.13 15.17 4.76
N TYR A 53 -2.92 16.08 4.20
CA TYR A 53 -2.65 17.53 4.14
C TYR A 53 -1.42 17.95 3.32
N ILE A 54 -0.81 17.01 2.59
CA ILE A 54 0.25 17.31 1.63
C ILE A 54 -0.26 17.04 0.21
N THR A 55 -0.76 15.83 -0.04
CA THR A 55 -1.23 15.42 -1.38
C THR A 55 -2.74 15.22 -1.46
N GLN A 56 -3.41 15.05 -0.31
CA GLN A 56 -4.86 14.92 -0.23
C GLN A 56 -5.43 15.32 1.14
N CYS A 57 -6.71 15.71 1.15
CA CYS A 57 -7.50 15.70 2.38
C CYS A 57 -7.76 14.26 2.86
N PRO A 58 -7.91 14.02 4.17
CA PRO A 58 -8.21 12.68 4.68
C PRO A 58 -9.56 12.12 4.22
N ILE A 59 -9.63 10.80 4.06
CA ILE A 59 -10.88 10.07 3.83
C ILE A 59 -11.64 10.04 5.14
N GLN A 60 -12.74 10.79 5.21
CA GLN A 60 -13.59 10.84 6.40
C GLN A 60 -14.35 9.53 6.62
N THR A 61 -14.82 9.32 7.84
CA THR A 61 -15.69 8.19 8.21
C THR A 61 -16.88 8.08 7.26
N GLY A 62 -17.13 6.88 6.73
CA GLY A 62 -18.20 6.61 5.76
C GLY A 62 -17.88 7.01 4.32
N GLN A 63 -16.78 7.72 4.07
CA GLN A 63 -16.37 8.14 2.72
C GLN A 63 -15.43 7.13 2.06
N SER A 64 -15.28 7.27 0.74
CA SER A 64 -14.37 6.45 -0.06
C SER A 64 -13.43 7.31 -0.90
N TYR A 65 -12.27 6.75 -1.23
CA TYR A 65 -11.34 7.33 -2.19
C TYR A 65 -10.73 6.24 -3.08
N VAL A 66 -10.52 6.56 -4.35
CA VAL A 66 -9.91 5.64 -5.32
C VAL A 66 -8.50 6.12 -5.64
N TYR A 67 -7.51 5.34 -5.20
CA TYR A 67 -6.14 5.51 -5.60
C TYR A 67 -5.95 4.90 -6.99
N ASN A 68 -5.54 5.72 -7.96
CA ASN A 68 -5.36 5.34 -9.36
C ASN A 68 -3.97 5.77 -9.83
N TYR A 69 -3.08 4.81 -10.02
CA TYR A 69 -1.70 5.06 -10.47
C TYR A 69 -1.14 3.87 -11.24
N THR A 70 -0.08 4.10 -12.00
CA THR A 70 0.63 3.07 -12.76
C THR A 70 2.02 2.86 -12.17
N VAL A 71 2.46 1.60 -12.07
CA VAL A 71 3.81 1.25 -11.61
C VAL A 71 4.80 1.45 -12.76
N VAL A 72 5.76 2.37 -12.61
CA VAL A 72 6.69 2.74 -13.68
C VAL A 72 8.14 2.51 -13.29
N GLY A 73 8.79 1.54 -13.94
CA GLY A 73 10.23 1.30 -13.80
C GLY A 73 10.63 0.82 -12.40
N GLN A 74 9.76 0.05 -11.74
CA GLN A 74 9.97 -0.48 -10.39
C GLN A 74 9.61 -1.95 -10.35
N ARG A 75 10.38 -2.73 -9.59
CA ARG A 75 10.16 -4.14 -9.26
C ARG A 75 10.81 -4.44 -7.91
N GLY A 76 10.28 -5.40 -7.16
CA GLY A 76 10.77 -5.80 -5.85
C GLY A 76 9.71 -5.67 -4.75
N THR A 77 10.19 -5.58 -3.52
CA THR A 77 9.36 -5.55 -2.30
C THR A 77 9.24 -4.13 -1.77
N LEU A 78 8.01 -3.64 -1.71
CA LEU A 78 7.61 -2.40 -1.07
C LEU A 78 6.55 -2.71 0.00
N PHE A 79 5.93 -1.68 0.55
CA PHE A 79 4.80 -1.83 1.46
C PHE A 79 3.86 -0.65 1.34
N TRP A 80 2.64 -0.80 1.87
CA TRP A 80 1.70 0.29 2.02
C TRP A 80 1.43 0.51 3.50
N HIS A 81 1.08 1.74 3.88
CA HIS A 81 0.71 2.05 5.26
C HIS A 81 -0.20 3.27 5.34
N ALA A 82 -0.91 3.42 6.46
CA ALA A 82 -1.63 4.66 6.73
C ALA A 82 -0.66 5.85 6.84
N HIS A 83 -1.00 6.99 6.27
CA HIS A 83 -0.15 8.20 6.29
C HIS A 83 -0.83 9.40 6.94
N ILE A 84 -1.47 9.12 8.08
CA ILE A 84 -2.08 10.09 8.98
C ILE A 84 -1.91 9.63 10.43
N SER A 85 -1.51 10.55 11.31
CA SER A 85 -1.28 10.26 12.74
C SER A 85 -0.36 9.03 12.94
N TRP A 86 -0.59 8.26 13.99
CA TRP A 86 0.15 7.06 14.36
C TRP A 86 -0.49 5.77 13.83
N LEU A 87 -1.48 5.87 12.94
CA LEU A 87 -2.28 4.71 12.50
C LEU A 87 -1.46 3.67 11.74
N ARG A 88 -0.30 4.06 11.19
CA ARG A 88 0.68 3.13 10.60
C ARG A 88 1.17 2.05 11.57
N ALA A 89 0.95 2.20 12.88
CA ALA A 89 1.24 1.16 13.86
C ALA A 89 0.42 -0.13 13.66
N SER A 90 -0.75 -0.03 13.00
CA SER A 90 -1.61 -1.20 12.70
C SER A 90 -2.10 -1.28 11.26
N LEU A 91 -2.16 -0.14 10.56
CA LEU A 91 -2.53 -0.07 9.16
C LEU A 91 -1.29 -0.10 8.26
N TYR A 92 -0.84 -1.30 7.94
CA TYR A 92 0.20 -1.55 6.93
C TYR A 92 0.10 -2.96 6.36
N GLY A 93 0.69 -3.16 5.19
CA GLY A 93 0.78 -4.46 4.54
C GLY A 93 1.79 -4.44 3.39
N PRO A 94 2.17 -5.61 2.84
CA PRO A 94 3.21 -5.68 1.85
C PRO A 94 2.66 -5.29 0.46
N LEU A 95 3.53 -4.71 -0.36
CA LEU A 95 3.27 -4.38 -1.76
C LEU A 95 4.39 -4.99 -2.59
N ILE A 96 4.09 -6.05 -3.33
CA ILE A 96 5.06 -6.76 -4.18
C ILE A 96 4.86 -6.34 -5.62
N ILE A 97 5.95 -5.92 -6.26
CA ILE A 97 5.99 -5.63 -7.69
C ILE A 97 6.83 -6.71 -8.37
N LEU A 98 6.14 -7.64 -9.01
CA LEU A 98 6.75 -8.67 -9.83
C LEU A 98 7.37 -8.08 -11.10
N PRO A 99 8.32 -8.79 -11.74
CA PRO A 99 8.78 -8.42 -13.07
C PRO A 99 7.63 -8.25 -14.05
N LYS A 100 7.82 -7.36 -15.03
CA LYS A 100 6.94 -7.22 -16.18
C LYS A 100 6.66 -8.59 -16.81
N LEU A 101 5.47 -8.76 -17.40
CA LEU A 101 5.10 -10.00 -18.06
C LEU A 101 6.18 -10.43 -19.07
N ASN A 102 6.55 -11.72 -19.05
CA ASN A 102 7.59 -12.31 -19.88
C ASN A 102 9.03 -11.81 -19.63
N VAL A 103 9.25 -11.02 -18.58
CA VAL A 103 10.61 -10.66 -18.12
C VAL A 103 10.94 -11.50 -16.89
N PRO A 104 12.01 -12.32 -16.91
CA PRO A 104 12.38 -13.12 -15.75
C PRO A 104 13.03 -12.26 -14.66
N TYR A 105 13.15 -12.83 -13.46
CA TYR A 105 14.07 -12.30 -12.46
C TYR A 105 15.52 -12.35 -12.99
N PRO A 106 16.43 -11.49 -12.50
CA PRO A 106 17.86 -11.57 -12.83
C PRO A 106 18.56 -12.76 -12.13
N PHE A 107 17.80 -13.68 -11.55
CA PHE A 107 18.23 -14.89 -10.84
C PHE A 107 17.20 -16.01 -11.07
N THR A 108 17.58 -17.25 -10.74
CA THR A 108 16.69 -18.41 -10.84
C THR A 108 15.41 -18.19 -10.05
N LYS A 109 14.26 -18.43 -10.69
CA LYS A 109 12.95 -18.25 -10.05
C LYS A 109 12.91 -19.03 -8.73
N PRO A 110 12.61 -18.37 -7.59
CA PRO A 110 12.57 -19.03 -6.31
C PRO A 110 11.43 -20.05 -6.26
N TYR A 111 11.62 -21.13 -5.48
CA TYR A 111 10.57 -22.11 -5.23
C TYR A 111 9.34 -21.50 -4.54
N LYS A 112 9.58 -20.57 -3.61
CA LYS A 112 8.55 -19.87 -2.84
C LYS A 112 9.01 -18.45 -2.49
N GLU A 113 8.05 -17.53 -2.47
CA GLU A 113 8.24 -16.15 -2.04
C GLU A 113 7.32 -15.88 -0.84
N LEU A 114 7.87 -15.33 0.25
CA LEU A 114 7.15 -15.09 1.50
C LEU A 114 7.47 -13.67 2.01
N PRO A 115 6.49 -12.75 2.08
CA PRO A 115 6.68 -11.46 2.71
C PRO A 115 6.89 -11.61 4.22
N ILE A 116 7.97 -11.03 4.73
CA ILE A 116 8.24 -10.91 6.17
C ILE A 116 8.21 -9.41 6.50
N LEU A 117 7.22 -9.00 7.31
CA LEU A 117 7.07 -7.63 7.78
C LEU A 117 7.45 -7.56 9.26
N PHE A 118 8.35 -6.65 9.60
CA PHE A 118 8.70 -6.34 10.98
C PHE A 118 7.84 -5.18 11.48
N GLY A 119 7.24 -5.36 12.66
CA GLY A 119 6.40 -4.35 13.29
C GLY A 119 6.57 -4.38 14.81
N LYS A 120 6.02 -3.35 15.47
CA LYS A 120 5.99 -3.25 16.94
C LYS A 120 4.54 -3.25 17.40
N ILE A 121 4.25 -4.08 18.39
CA ILE A 121 3.00 -4.03 19.15
C ILE A 121 3.35 -3.45 20.52
N THR A 122 2.75 -2.32 20.88
CA THR A 122 2.80 -1.76 22.23
C THR A 122 1.56 -2.18 22.99
N SER A 123 1.73 -2.88 24.10
CA SER A 123 0.72 -2.96 25.15
C SER A 123 0.66 -1.61 25.85
N LEU A 124 -0.55 -1.06 25.98
CA LEU A 124 -0.84 -0.03 26.96
C LEU A 124 -0.90 -0.67 28.35
#